data_AF-A0A6C0Q7K6-F1
#
_entry.id   AF-A0A6C0Q7K6-F1
#
_cell.length_a   1.000
_cell.length_b   1.000
_cell.length_c   1.000
_cell.angle_alpha   90.00
_cell.angle_beta   90.00
_cell.angle_gamma   90.00
#
_symmetry.space_group_name_H-M   'P 1'
#
loop_
_entity.id
_entity.type
_entity.pdbx_description
1 polymer ?
#
loop_
_entity_poly.entity_id
_entity_poly.type
_entity_poly.pdbx_seq_one_letter_code
_entity_poly.pdbx_strand_id
1 'polypeptide(L)'
;MEVLDLFEARPATFELGLNVGVHDSHDGAEYGRVYVTPEVDGWTLVLGPWCNPVDPERAEDVLRVVTGLSRRYGRAQAYYFGEQGGGAGWLVVQEGTVVRRFGSYWDDDGARYTVGEPLPEERAACVEEGITPVGDPGADDEEWADLAAYLSPQLADQLGVSPLDLDPQNTVRGIGAVALTPYAREHGRPHTGAYAI
;
A
#
# COMPACT_ATOMS: atom_id res chain seq x y z
N MET A 1 15.27 5.41 4.81
CA MET A 1 15.77 5.56 3.44
C MET A 1 16.61 4.37 3.01
N GLU A 2 17.64 3.94 3.74
CA GLU A 2 18.47 2.77 3.37
C GLU A 2 17.67 1.48 3.11
N VAL A 3 16.70 1.12 3.95
CA VAL A 3 15.89 -0.12 3.73
C VAL A 3 15.04 -0.05 2.46
N LEU A 4 14.71 1.16 2.00
CA LEU A 4 13.93 1.40 0.78
C LEU A 4 14.81 1.68 -0.45
N ASP A 5 16.13 1.84 -0.26
CA ASP A 5 17.10 2.27 -1.27
C ASP A 5 16.70 3.53 -2.08
N LEU A 6 15.88 4.40 -1.48
CA LEU A 6 15.44 5.66 -2.10
C LEU A 6 16.61 6.64 -2.23
N PHE A 7 16.64 7.39 -3.33
CA PHE A 7 17.69 8.35 -3.62
C PHE A 7 17.16 9.69 -4.14
N GLU A 8 18.02 10.71 -4.12
CA GLU A 8 17.69 12.08 -4.55
C GLU A 8 16.43 12.67 -3.92
N ALA A 9 16.21 12.38 -2.63
CA ALA A 9 15.06 12.89 -1.89
C ALA A 9 15.04 14.42 -1.85
N ARG A 10 13.87 15.00 -2.14
CA ARG A 10 13.62 16.45 -2.10
C ARG A 10 12.42 16.75 -1.20
N PRO A 11 12.51 17.75 -0.31
CA PRO A 11 11.37 18.16 0.52
C PRO A 11 10.13 18.46 -0.33
N ALA A 12 8.97 17.99 0.14
CA ALA A 12 7.68 18.18 -0.50
C ALA A 12 6.57 18.43 0.54
N THR A 13 5.54 19.17 0.14
CA THR A 13 4.29 19.30 0.92
C THR A 13 3.41 18.08 0.70
N PHE A 14 2.39 17.88 1.55
CA PHE A 14 1.38 16.85 1.33
C PHE A 14 0.69 16.99 -0.03
N GLU A 15 0.24 18.20 -0.37
CA GLU A 15 -0.42 18.49 -1.65
C GLU A 15 0.44 18.07 -2.85
N LEU A 16 1.72 18.45 -2.83
CA LEU A 16 2.64 18.12 -3.91
C LEU A 16 2.96 16.62 -3.95
N GLY A 17 3.17 16.00 -2.80
CA GLY A 17 3.43 14.56 -2.69
C GLY A 17 2.26 13.71 -3.17
N LEU A 18 1.03 14.08 -2.79
CA LEU A 18 -0.20 13.44 -3.27
C LEU A 18 -0.38 13.64 -4.78
N ASN A 19 -0.10 14.83 -5.31
CA ASN A 19 -0.15 15.07 -6.75
C ASN A 19 0.82 14.16 -7.52
N VAL A 20 2.05 13.96 -7.02
CA VAL A 20 3.01 12.99 -7.60
C VAL A 20 2.45 11.56 -7.54
N GLY A 21 1.96 11.13 -6.38
CA GLY A 21 1.43 9.77 -6.21
C GLY A 21 0.23 9.50 -7.11
N VAL A 22 -0.72 10.44 -7.21
CA VAL A 22 -1.90 10.34 -8.07
C VAL A 22 -1.51 10.35 -9.54
N HIS A 23 -0.68 11.30 -9.97
CA HIS A 23 -0.21 11.38 -11.35
C HIS A 23 0.50 10.09 -11.77
N ASP A 24 1.43 9.59 -10.96
CA ASP A 24 2.24 8.42 -11.30
C ASP A 24 1.40 7.13 -11.32
N SER A 25 0.30 7.09 -10.57
CA SER A 25 -0.66 5.98 -10.57
C SER A 25 -1.56 5.95 -11.80
N HIS A 26 -1.82 7.10 -12.45
CA HIS A 26 -2.71 7.20 -13.62
C HIS A 26 -1.96 7.19 -14.95
N ASP A 27 -0.81 7.84 -15.01
CA ASP A 27 -0.05 8.01 -16.26
C ASP A 27 0.95 6.87 -16.52
N GLY A 28 0.88 5.80 -15.72
CA GLY A 28 1.76 4.62 -15.87
C GLY A 28 3.23 4.97 -15.67
N ALA A 29 3.55 5.91 -14.78
CA ALA A 29 4.90 6.46 -14.60
C ALA A 29 5.83 5.52 -13.80
N GLU A 30 5.94 4.28 -14.28
CA GLU A 30 7.11 3.40 -14.19
C GLU A 30 7.67 3.18 -12.77
N TYR A 31 6.87 3.20 -11.71
CA TYR A 31 7.33 2.97 -10.32
C TYR A 31 8.48 3.89 -9.84
N GLY A 32 8.82 4.94 -10.58
CA GLY A 32 10.13 5.59 -10.47
C GLY A 32 10.25 6.55 -9.29
N ARG A 33 9.12 6.98 -8.73
CA ARG A 33 9.04 7.90 -7.60
C ARG A 33 8.07 7.41 -6.54
N VAL A 34 8.32 7.86 -5.32
CA VAL A 34 7.39 7.79 -4.20
C VAL A 34 7.39 9.11 -3.46
N TYR A 35 6.26 9.42 -2.82
CA TYR A 35 6.19 10.42 -1.77
C TYR A 35 6.28 9.73 -0.41
N VAL A 36 7.24 10.15 0.41
CA VAL A 36 7.37 9.75 1.81
C VAL A 36 6.80 10.87 2.67
N THR A 37 5.77 10.58 3.45
CA THR A 37 5.18 11.59 4.34
C THR A 37 6.14 11.97 5.46
N PRO A 38 5.93 13.10 6.15
CA PRO A 38 6.39 13.21 7.54
C PRO A 38 5.78 12.09 8.40
N GLU A 39 6.20 11.97 9.65
CA GLU A 39 5.50 11.09 10.60
C GLU A 39 4.09 11.65 10.82
N VAL A 40 3.08 10.79 10.67
CA VAL A 40 1.65 11.06 10.89
C VAL A 40 1.15 10.02 11.89
N ASP A 41 0.75 10.45 13.08
CA ASP A 41 0.26 9.58 14.17
C ASP A 41 1.17 8.36 14.44
N GLY A 42 2.49 8.58 14.37
CA GLY A 42 3.50 7.54 14.58
C GLY A 42 3.83 6.68 13.36
N TRP A 43 3.17 6.91 12.22
CA TRP A 43 3.41 6.22 10.96
C TRP A 43 4.14 7.10 9.95
N THR A 44 4.96 6.49 9.11
CA THR A 44 5.50 7.14 7.91
C THR A 44 4.96 6.41 6.70
N LEU A 45 4.17 7.09 5.88
CA LEU A 45 3.58 6.52 4.68
C LEU A 45 4.53 6.70 3.50
N VAL A 46 4.52 5.71 2.60
CA VAL A 46 5.21 5.75 1.31
C VAL A 46 4.15 5.56 0.24
N LEU A 47 3.91 6.60 -0.55
CA LEU A 47 2.82 6.67 -1.51
C LEU A 47 3.37 6.63 -2.94
N GLY A 48 2.79 5.77 -3.77
CA GLY A 48 3.09 5.65 -5.19
C GLY A 48 2.92 4.21 -5.70
N PRO A 49 2.89 4.01 -7.03
CA PRO A 49 2.66 2.70 -7.63
C PRO A 49 3.76 1.67 -7.25
N TRP A 50 4.93 2.14 -6.83
CA TRP A 50 6.05 1.31 -6.38
C TRP A 50 5.73 0.42 -5.17
N CYS A 51 4.67 0.74 -4.43
CA CYS A 51 4.28 0.10 -3.18
C CYS A 51 3.25 -1.03 -3.35
N ASN A 52 2.79 -1.36 -4.56
CA ASN A 52 1.74 -2.35 -4.77
C ASN A 52 2.20 -3.77 -4.33
N PRO A 53 1.59 -4.36 -3.29
CA PRO A 53 2.01 -5.66 -2.75
C PRO A 53 1.58 -6.86 -3.59
N VAL A 54 0.81 -6.67 -4.65
CA VAL A 54 0.21 -7.76 -5.46
C VAL A 54 0.45 -7.59 -6.96
N ASP A 55 1.19 -6.55 -7.36
CA ASP A 55 1.65 -6.38 -8.74
C ASP A 55 2.66 -7.50 -9.12
N PRO A 56 2.49 -8.23 -10.22
CA PRO A 56 3.37 -9.33 -10.61
C PRO A 56 4.87 -8.98 -10.67
N GLU A 57 5.21 -7.77 -11.11
CA GLU A 57 6.59 -7.35 -11.32
C GLU A 57 7.25 -6.91 -10.00
N ARG A 58 6.46 -6.49 -9.02
CA ARG A 58 6.95 -5.81 -7.80
C ARG A 58 6.61 -6.51 -6.50
N ALA A 59 5.64 -7.40 -6.52
CA ALA A 59 5.18 -8.29 -5.47
C ALA A 59 6.29 -8.73 -4.48
N GLU A 60 7.33 -9.35 -5.02
CA GLU A 60 8.42 -9.92 -4.22
C GLU A 60 9.38 -8.85 -3.67
N ASP A 61 9.58 -7.75 -4.39
CA ASP A 61 10.35 -6.61 -3.88
C ASP A 61 9.63 -5.93 -2.73
N VAL A 62 8.32 -5.69 -2.88
CA VAL A 62 7.50 -5.10 -1.83
C VAL A 62 7.48 -6.01 -0.61
N LEU A 63 7.33 -7.32 -0.79
CA LEU A 63 7.42 -8.29 0.29
C LEU A 63 8.75 -8.19 1.05
N ARG A 64 9.88 -8.18 0.33
CA ARG A 64 11.22 -8.05 0.91
C ARG A 64 11.36 -6.75 1.71
N VAL A 65 10.94 -5.63 1.12
CA VAL A 65 11.04 -4.30 1.72
C VAL A 65 10.19 -4.20 2.99
N VAL A 66 8.91 -4.56 2.92
CA VAL A 66 7.98 -4.49 4.06
C VAL A 66 8.45 -5.43 5.18
N THR A 67 8.99 -6.61 4.82
CA THR A 67 9.61 -7.51 5.80
C THR A 67 10.80 -6.87 6.50
N GLY A 68 11.71 -6.24 5.76
CA GLY A 68 12.84 -5.51 6.32
C GLY A 68 12.41 -4.36 7.24
N LEU A 69 11.38 -3.60 6.85
CA LEU A 69 10.83 -2.52 7.66
C LEU A 69 10.21 -3.04 8.96
N SER A 70 9.40 -4.11 8.92
CA SER A 70 8.78 -4.64 10.13
C SER A 70 9.80 -5.21 11.13
N ARG A 71 10.94 -5.76 10.67
CA ARG A 71 12.04 -6.15 11.56
C ARG A 71 12.65 -4.97 12.31
N ARG A 72 12.67 -3.80 11.68
CA ARG A 72 13.25 -2.58 12.25
C ARG A 72 12.27 -1.82 13.14
N TYR A 73 11.00 -1.78 12.76
CA TYR A 73 9.98 -0.94 13.38
C TYR A 73 8.86 -1.72 14.08
N GLY A 74 8.97 -3.05 14.15
CA GLY A 74 7.97 -3.95 14.74
C GLY A 74 6.80 -4.25 13.80
N ARG A 75 6.30 -3.26 13.05
CA ARG A 75 5.20 -3.42 12.09
C ARG A 75 5.52 -2.69 10.79
N ALA A 76 5.12 -3.28 9.67
CA ALA A 76 5.10 -2.62 8.37
C ALA A 76 4.01 -3.24 7.49
N GLN A 77 3.39 -2.40 6.67
CA GLN A 77 2.25 -2.77 5.85
C GLN A 77 2.38 -2.12 4.47
N ALA A 78 1.77 -2.73 3.46
CA ALA A 78 1.63 -2.16 2.13
C ALA A 78 0.22 -2.42 1.61
N TYR A 79 -0.31 -1.44 0.88
CA TYR A 79 -1.68 -1.41 0.40
C TYR A 79 -1.72 -0.99 -1.06
N TYR A 80 -2.66 -1.57 -1.80
CA TYR A 80 -3.07 -1.15 -3.12
C TYR A 80 -4.59 -1.00 -3.14
N PHE A 81 -5.07 0.03 -3.84
CA PHE A 81 -6.49 0.27 -4.06
C PHE A 81 -6.67 0.96 -5.41
N GLY A 82 -7.48 0.37 -6.28
CA GLY A 82 -7.84 0.93 -7.58
C GLY A 82 -9.26 1.52 -7.56
N GLU A 83 -9.38 2.83 -7.45
CA GLU A 83 -10.64 3.58 -7.26
C GLU A 83 -11.71 3.32 -8.36
N GLN A 84 -11.31 2.91 -9.57
CA GLN A 84 -12.21 2.60 -10.69
C GLN A 84 -12.47 1.10 -10.87
N GLY A 85 -12.54 0.35 -9.76
CA GLY A 85 -12.67 -1.11 -9.80
C GLY A 85 -11.38 -1.77 -10.26
N GLY A 86 -10.22 -1.23 -9.87
CA GLY A 86 -8.92 -1.86 -10.14
C GLY A 86 -8.56 -2.96 -9.14
N GLY A 87 -9.47 -3.28 -8.21
CA GLY A 87 -9.24 -4.21 -7.12
C GLY A 87 -8.50 -3.58 -5.94
N ALA A 88 -8.10 -4.45 -5.02
CA ALA A 88 -7.42 -4.08 -3.79
C ALA A 88 -6.39 -5.15 -3.42
N GLY A 89 -5.40 -4.76 -2.62
CA GLY A 89 -4.44 -5.71 -2.08
C GLY A 89 -3.76 -5.17 -0.85
N TRP A 90 -3.38 -6.07 0.04
CA TRP A 90 -2.69 -5.73 1.28
C TRP A 90 -1.63 -6.75 1.63
N LEU A 91 -0.60 -6.27 2.31
CA LEU A 91 0.46 -7.05 2.92
C LEU A 91 0.67 -6.51 4.33
N VAL A 92 0.51 -7.37 5.33
CA VAL A 92 0.71 -7.06 6.75
C VAL A 92 1.84 -7.92 7.28
N VAL A 93 2.89 -7.27 7.80
CA VAL A 93 4.07 -7.94 8.33
C VAL A 93 4.38 -7.43 9.73
N GLN A 94 4.65 -8.36 10.65
CA GLN A 94 4.97 -8.08 12.05
C GLN A 94 6.27 -8.77 12.41
N GLU A 95 7.22 -8.01 12.96
CA GLU A 95 8.53 -8.51 13.42
C GLU A 95 9.28 -9.36 12.39
N GLY A 96 9.09 -9.06 11.09
CA GLY A 96 9.69 -9.81 9.98
C GLY A 96 8.95 -11.06 9.54
N THR A 97 7.75 -11.31 10.07
CA THR A 97 6.88 -12.44 9.72
C THR A 97 5.64 -11.93 8.98
N VAL A 98 5.36 -12.50 7.80
CA VAL A 98 4.16 -12.19 7.03
C VAL A 98 2.95 -12.74 7.78
N VAL A 99 2.07 -11.84 8.23
CA VAL A 99 0.83 -12.20 8.91
C VAL A 99 -0.26 -12.46 7.90
N ARG A 100 -0.39 -11.55 6.91
CA ARG A 100 -1.37 -11.63 5.85
C ARG A 100 -0.81 -11.04 4.57
N ARG A 101 -1.06 -11.71 3.45
CA ARG A 101 -0.97 -11.11 2.12
C ARG A 101 -2.20 -11.55 1.35
N PHE A 102 -2.84 -10.61 0.65
CA PHE A 102 -4.03 -10.90 -0.13
C PHE A 102 -4.18 -9.88 -1.26
N GLY A 103 -4.74 -10.33 -2.38
CA GLY A 103 -5.11 -9.47 -3.51
C GLY A 103 -6.45 -9.90 -4.07
N SER A 104 -7.38 -8.96 -4.17
CA SER A 104 -8.63 -9.10 -4.90
C SER A 104 -8.50 -8.34 -6.22
N TYR A 105 -8.21 -9.08 -7.28
CA TYR A 105 -8.37 -8.63 -8.66
C TYR A 105 -9.58 -9.35 -9.26
N TRP A 106 -10.15 -8.79 -10.33
CA TRP A 106 -11.20 -9.47 -11.11
C TRP A 106 -10.66 -10.67 -11.89
N ASP A 107 -9.33 -10.85 -11.96
CA ASP A 107 -8.68 -12.05 -12.44
C ASP A 107 -8.13 -12.89 -11.27
N ASP A 108 -8.11 -14.20 -11.48
CA ASP A 108 -7.72 -15.24 -10.51
C ASP A 108 -6.25 -15.10 -10.01
N ASP A 109 -5.48 -14.17 -10.60
CA ASP A 109 -4.06 -13.95 -10.33
C ASP A 109 -3.81 -13.33 -8.94
N GLY A 110 -4.80 -12.69 -8.32
CA GLY A 110 -4.68 -12.16 -6.96
C GLY A 110 -4.54 -13.25 -5.89
N ALA A 111 -5.24 -14.37 -6.07
CA ALA A 111 -5.25 -15.48 -5.13
C ALA A 111 -3.87 -16.12 -4.96
N ARG A 112 -3.01 -16.07 -5.98
CA ARG A 112 -1.66 -16.68 -5.96
C ARG A 112 -0.72 -16.11 -4.89
N TYR A 113 -0.98 -14.89 -4.42
CA TYR A 113 -0.18 -14.22 -3.40
C TYR A 113 -0.76 -14.37 -2.00
N THR A 114 -1.85 -15.12 -1.85
CA THR A 114 -2.54 -15.26 -0.58
C THR A 114 -1.66 -15.99 0.44
N VAL A 115 -1.40 -15.35 1.57
CA VAL A 115 -0.63 -15.90 2.68
C VAL A 115 -1.34 -15.56 3.99
N GLY A 116 -1.37 -16.53 4.90
CA GLY A 116 -1.90 -16.36 6.25
C GLY A 116 -3.43 -16.41 6.31
N GLU A 117 -3.92 -16.64 7.53
CA GLU A 117 -5.36 -16.65 7.84
C GLU A 117 -5.96 -15.25 7.69
N PRO A 118 -7.25 -15.12 7.35
CA PRO A 118 -7.91 -13.83 7.30
C PRO A 118 -7.78 -13.06 8.63
N LEU A 119 -7.48 -11.78 8.51
CA LEU A 119 -7.33 -10.87 9.64
C LEU A 119 -8.66 -10.72 10.40
N PRO A 120 -8.62 -10.43 11.71
CA PRO A 120 -9.81 -10.06 12.48
C PRO A 120 -10.61 -8.94 11.82
N GLU A 121 -9.92 -7.95 11.23
CA GLU A 121 -10.49 -6.82 10.51
C GLU A 121 -11.20 -7.25 9.21
N GLU A 122 -10.62 -8.18 8.45
CA GLU A 122 -11.27 -8.76 7.25
C GLU A 122 -12.59 -9.45 7.63
N ARG A 123 -12.56 -10.23 8.71
CA ARG A 123 -13.74 -10.97 9.21
C ARG A 123 -14.78 -10.05 9.81
N ALA A 124 -14.37 -8.97 10.48
CA ALA A 124 -15.28 -7.95 11.01
C ALA A 124 -16.02 -7.21 9.88
N ALA A 125 -15.31 -6.86 8.80
CA ALA A 125 -15.92 -6.23 7.62
C ALA A 125 -16.99 -7.13 6.99
N CYS A 126 -16.76 -8.45 6.89
CA CYS A 126 -17.79 -9.38 6.43
C CYS A 126 -19.07 -9.31 7.29
N VAL A 127 -18.93 -9.27 8.62
CA VAL A 127 -20.07 -9.16 9.55
C VAL A 127 -20.81 -7.84 9.37
N GLU A 128 -20.07 -6.73 9.16
CA GLU A 128 -20.65 -5.40 8.93
C GLU A 128 -21.48 -5.36 7.63
N GLU A 129 -21.00 -6.02 6.57
CA GLU A 129 -21.70 -6.16 5.29
C GLU A 129 -22.81 -7.24 5.30
N GLY A 130 -22.93 -7.99 6.41
CA GLY A 130 -23.95 -9.02 6.57
C GLY A 130 -23.69 -10.30 5.77
N ILE A 131 -22.44 -10.55 5.36
CA ILE A 131 -22.00 -11.77 4.66
C ILE A 131 -21.30 -12.73 5.63
N THR A 132 -21.14 -13.98 5.24
CA THR A 132 -20.44 -14.97 6.07
C THR A 132 -18.94 -14.65 6.12
N PRO A 133 -18.30 -14.59 7.29
CA PRO A 133 -16.89 -14.23 7.39
C PRO A 133 -15.96 -15.10 6.55
N VAL A 134 -15.02 -14.46 5.86
CA VAL A 134 -13.99 -15.17 5.10
C VAL A 134 -13.25 -16.20 5.98
N GLY A 135 -13.07 -17.39 5.43
CA GLY A 135 -12.47 -18.55 6.11
C GLY A 135 -13.45 -19.37 6.97
N ASP A 136 -14.69 -18.93 7.16
CA ASP A 136 -15.71 -19.74 7.84
C ASP A 136 -16.38 -20.76 6.90
N PRO A 137 -16.87 -21.91 7.44
CA PRO A 137 -17.64 -22.85 6.64
C PRO A 137 -18.89 -22.20 6.05
N GLY A 138 -19.00 -22.23 4.72
CA GLY A 138 -20.12 -21.64 3.99
C GLY A 138 -19.93 -20.16 3.64
N ALA A 139 -18.73 -19.61 3.82
CA ALA A 139 -18.36 -18.33 3.21
C ALA A 139 -18.52 -18.42 1.69
N ASP A 140 -19.13 -17.39 1.10
CA ASP A 140 -19.27 -17.25 -0.34
C ASP A 140 -18.06 -16.49 -0.90
N ASP A 141 -17.33 -17.13 -1.82
CA ASP A 141 -16.12 -16.56 -2.42
C ASP A 141 -16.43 -15.33 -3.30
N GLU A 142 -17.62 -15.27 -3.92
CA GLU A 142 -18.04 -14.13 -4.75
C GLU A 142 -18.38 -12.92 -3.88
N GLU A 143 -19.16 -13.13 -2.80
CA GLU A 143 -19.45 -12.06 -1.83
C GLU A 143 -18.17 -11.53 -1.17
N TRP A 144 -17.23 -12.42 -0.86
CA TRP A 144 -15.92 -12.03 -0.34
C TRP A 144 -15.11 -11.24 -1.37
N ALA A 145 -15.06 -11.69 -2.64
CA ALA A 145 -14.32 -11.00 -3.69
C ALA A 145 -14.85 -9.57 -3.92
N ASP A 146 -16.16 -9.40 -3.94
CA ASP A 146 -16.83 -8.10 -4.10
C ASP A 146 -16.50 -7.14 -2.95
N LEU A 147 -16.55 -7.62 -1.70
CA LEU A 147 -16.17 -6.83 -0.53
C LEU A 147 -14.67 -6.50 -0.54
N ALA A 148 -13.83 -7.51 -0.73
CA ALA A 148 -12.40 -7.40 -0.64
C ALA A 148 -11.83 -6.38 -1.64
N ALA A 149 -12.44 -6.26 -2.82
CA ALA A 149 -12.08 -5.28 -3.85
C ALA A 149 -12.05 -3.82 -3.38
N TYR A 150 -12.73 -3.49 -2.28
CA TYR A 150 -12.79 -2.15 -1.71
C TYR A 150 -12.24 -2.04 -0.28
N LEU A 151 -11.74 -3.12 0.29
CA LEU A 151 -11.47 -3.20 1.73
C LEU A 151 -10.12 -2.58 2.15
N SER A 152 -9.20 -2.39 1.20
CA SER A 152 -7.83 -1.93 1.47
C SER A 152 -7.74 -0.58 2.22
N PRO A 153 -8.48 0.49 1.84
CA PRO A 153 -8.52 1.73 2.62
C PRO A 153 -8.97 1.55 4.07
N GLN A 154 -10.05 0.79 4.30
CA GLN A 154 -10.56 0.52 5.64
C GLN A 154 -9.54 -0.24 6.49
N LEU A 155 -8.85 -1.23 5.92
CA LEU A 155 -7.79 -1.96 6.60
C LEU A 155 -6.58 -1.06 6.94
N ALA A 156 -6.22 -0.15 6.05
CA ALA A 156 -5.12 0.80 6.29
C ALA A 156 -5.43 1.74 7.46
N ASP A 157 -6.68 2.19 7.57
CA ASP A 157 -7.15 3.01 8.70
C ASP A 157 -7.16 2.21 10.01
N GLN A 158 -7.79 1.04 10.03
CA GLN A 158 -7.92 0.21 11.24
C GLN A 158 -6.57 -0.28 11.79
N LEU A 159 -5.61 -0.58 10.91
CA LEU A 159 -4.32 -1.16 11.29
C LEU A 159 -3.20 -0.12 11.46
N GLY A 160 -3.42 1.13 11.05
CA GLY A 160 -2.40 2.16 10.98
C GLY A 160 -2.97 3.56 10.70
N VAL A 161 -2.65 4.11 9.52
CA VAL A 161 -3.13 5.40 9.03
C VAL A 161 -3.43 5.25 7.54
N SER A 162 -4.66 5.59 7.14
CA SER A 162 -5.06 5.66 5.74
C SER A 162 -4.63 6.98 5.10
N PRO A 163 -4.00 6.99 3.92
CA PRO A 163 -3.70 8.23 3.21
C PRO A 163 -4.95 8.96 2.69
N LEU A 164 -6.12 8.30 2.66
CA LEU A 164 -7.38 8.90 2.22
C LEU A 164 -8.09 9.67 3.33
N ASP A 165 -7.73 9.43 4.59
CA ASP A 165 -8.40 9.96 5.78
C ASP A 165 -7.55 10.99 6.54
N LEU A 166 -6.51 11.52 5.88
CA LEU A 166 -5.64 12.55 6.46
C LEU A 166 -6.37 13.89 6.62
N ASP A 167 -6.39 14.41 7.84
CA ASP A 167 -7.05 15.65 8.21
C ASP A 167 -6.21 16.49 9.20
N PRO A 168 -6.65 17.72 9.55
CA PRO A 168 -5.92 18.59 10.49
C PRO A 168 -5.82 18.11 11.94
N GLN A 169 -6.52 17.03 12.33
CA GLN A 169 -6.44 16.42 13.66
C GLN A 169 -5.27 15.44 13.77
N ASN A 170 -4.75 14.91 12.65
CA ASN A 170 -3.59 14.03 12.70
C ASN A 170 -2.35 14.78 13.24
N THR A 171 -1.59 14.12 14.12
CA THR A 171 -0.33 14.66 14.64
C THR A 171 0.77 14.48 13.61
N VAL A 172 1.34 15.59 13.12
CA VAL A 172 2.41 15.58 12.11
C VAL A 172 3.76 15.99 12.70
N ARG A 173 4.82 15.22 12.39
CA ARG A 173 6.21 15.53 12.79
C ARG A 173 7.19 15.36 11.63
N GLY A 174 7.97 16.41 11.38
CA GLY A 174 9.01 16.42 10.35
C GLY A 174 8.54 17.01 9.03
N ILE A 175 9.21 16.62 7.94
CA ILE A 175 8.98 17.14 6.59
C ILE A 175 8.92 15.94 5.64
N GLY A 176 7.91 15.91 4.77
CA GLY A 176 7.77 14.90 3.73
C GLY A 176 8.76 15.12 2.58
N ALA A 177 8.98 14.09 1.77
CA ALA A 177 9.89 14.17 0.64
C ALA A 177 9.43 13.31 -0.54
N VAL A 178 9.62 13.81 -1.76
CA VAL A 178 9.55 13.00 -2.97
C VAL A 178 10.96 12.43 -3.21
N ALA A 179 11.06 11.14 -3.49
CA ALA A 179 12.33 10.47 -3.75
C ALA A 179 12.21 9.49 -4.92
N LEU A 180 13.35 9.23 -5.57
CA LEU A 180 13.46 8.23 -6.63
C LEU A 180 13.62 6.84 -6.01
N THR A 181 12.97 5.86 -6.64
CA THR A 181 13.02 4.45 -6.23
C THR A 181 14.13 3.71 -6.96
N PRO A 182 14.56 2.53 -6.49
CA PRO A 182 15.53 1.70 -7.22
C PRO A 182 15.16 1.44 -8.69
N TYR A 183 13.87 1.36 -9.00
CA TYR A 183 13.39 1.18 -10.38
C TYR A 183 13.89 2.30 -11.30
N ALA A 184 13.84 3.56 -10.84
CA ALA A 184 14.30 4.71 -11.64
C ALA A 184 15.81 4.71 -11.91
N ARG A 185 16.61 3.96 -11.14
CA ARG A 185 18.04 3.81 -11.40
C ARG A 185 18.30 2.91 -12.61
N GLU A 186 17.43 1.93 -12.82
CA GLU A 186 17.55 0.92 -13.88
C GLU A 186 16.87 1.37 -15.17
N HIS A 187 15.74 2.06 -15.07
CA HIS A 187 14.86 2.38 -16.20
C HIS A 187 14.86 3.87 -16.60
N GLY A 188 15.47 4.72 -15.79
CA GLY A 188 15.46 6.16 -15.99
C GLY A 188 14.45 6.89 -15.11
N ARG A 189 14.48 8.21 -15.15
CA ARG A 189 13.66 9.06 -14.28
C ARG A 189 12.30 9.30 -14.93
N PRO A 190 11.22 9.42 -14.14
CA PRO A 190 9.93 9.84 -14.69
C PRO A 190 10.03 11.21 -15.37
N HIS A 191 9.58 11.29 -16.62
CA HIS A 191 9.65 12.48 -17.47
C HIS A 191 8.38 13.36 -17.40
N THR A 192 7.39 12.96 -16.60
CA THR A 192 6.08 13.59 -16.47
C THR A 192 5.77 13.96 -15.01
N GLY A 193 4.76 14.79 -14.79
CA GLY A 193 4.29 15.22 -13.46
C GLY A 193 5.07 16.38 -12.82
N ALA A 194 4.59 16.83 -11.65
CA ALA A 194 5.08 18.04 -10.95
C ALA A 194 6.56 17.99 -10.49
N TYR A 195 7.24 16.85 -10.66
CA TYR A 195 8.67 16.66 -10.42
C TYR A 195 9.36 15.94 -11.59
N ALA A 196 9.09 16.32 -12.85
CA ALA A 196 9.95 15.93 -13.96
C ALA A 196 11.36 16.53 -13.72
N ILE A 197 12.29 15.71 -13.22
CA ILE A 197 13.69 16.10 -12.93
C ILE A 197 14.64 15.50 -13.94
#